data_AF-A0A534STR6-F1
#
_entry.id   AF-A0A534STR6-F1
#
_cell.length_a   1.000
_cell.length_b   1.000
_cell.length_c   1.000
_cell.angle_alpha   90.00
_cell.angle_beta   90.00
_cell.angle_gamma   90.00
#
_symmetry.space_group_name_H-M   'P 1'
#
loop_
_entity.id
_entity.type
_entity.pdbx_description
1 polymer ?
#
loop_
_entity_poly.entity_id
_entity_poly.type
_entity_poly.pdbx_seq_one_letter_code
_entity_poly.pdbx_strand_id
1 'polypeptide(L)' 'HWGGGWITEEARSITQYHEPSIQLLSFDSGAKSLRFCHYHDGVFQGGPLIVSDSHLAGLRREIRKNKTLHALMKKLI' A
#
# COMPACT_ATOMS: atom_id res chain seq x y z
N HIS A 1 -17.10 3.89 6.69
CA HIS A 1 -17.28 2.75 5.77
C HIS A 1 -15.91 2.35 5.22
N TRP A 2 -15.44 1.14 5.52
CA TRP A 2 -14.06 0.72 5.18
C TRP A 2 -13.92 0.12 3.77
N GLY A 3 -15.04 -0.20 3.09
CA GLY A 3 -15.06 -0.85 1.78
C GLY A 3 -15.39 0.06 0.58
N GLY A 4 -15.55 1.37 0.78
CA GLY A 4 -16.01 2.31 -0.27
C GLY A 4 -15.00 3.37 -0.70
N GLY A 5 -13.75 3.30 -0.22
CA GLY A 5 -12.73 4.29 -0.57
C GLY A 5 -12.11 4.01 -1.93
N TRP A 6 -11.85 5.07 -2.69
CA TRP A 6 -11.16 5.00 -3.98
C TRP A 6 -9.65 4.88 -3.77
N ILE A 7 -9.01 3.94 -4.45
CA ILE A 7 -7.55 3.86 -4.48
C ILE A 7 -7.04 5.03 -5.32
N THR A 8 -6.35 5.97 -4.67
CA THR A 8 -5.88 7.22 -5.29
C THR A 8 -4.37 7.23 -5.50
N GLU A 9 -3.62 6.50 -4.67
CA GLU A 9 -2.21 6.20 -4.87
C GLU A 9 -1.95 4.76 -4.43
N GLU A 10 -0.96 4.12 -5.04
CA GLU A 10 -0.58 2.76 -4.69
C GLU A 10 0.92 2.54 -4.91
N ALA A 11 1.58 2.01 -3.88
CA ALA A 11 2.95 1.54 -3.96
C ALA A 11 2.94 0.01 -3.99
N ARG A 12 3.53 -0.60 -5.02
CA ARG A 12 3.65 -2.05 -5.17
C ARG A 12 5.10 -2.45 -5.36
N SER A 13 5.59 -3.42 -4.58
CA SER A 13 6.90 -4.01 -4.77
C SER A 13 6.75 -5.45 -5.25
N ILE A 14 7.13 -5.76 -6.48
CA ILE A 14 7.07 -7.13 -7.01
C ILE A 14 8.19 -7.95 -6.38
N THR A 15 7.84 -9.13 -5.87
CA THR A 15 8.79 -10.14 -5.39
C THR A 15 8.54 -11.46 -6.10
N GLN A 16 9.33 -12.49 -5.80
CA GLN A 16 9.16 -13.82 -6.41
C GLN A 16 7.88 -14.57 -5.98
N TYR A 17 7.22 -14.17 -4.87
CA TYR A 17 6.08 -14.91 -4.31
C TYR A 17 4.78 -14.10 -4.27
N HIS A 18 4.90 -12.80 -4.04
CA HIS A 18 3.75 -11.90 -3.91
C HIS A 18 4.17 -10.47 -4.18
N GLU A 19 3.19 -9.59 -4.27
CA GLU A 19 3.38 -8.15 -4.44
C GLU A 19 2.91 -7.43 -3.18
N PRO A 20 3.80 -7.18 -2.21
CA PRO A 20 3.52 -6.23 -1.13
C PRO A 20 3.05 -4.88 -1.65
N SER A 21 1.89 -4.45 -1.17
CA SER A 21 1.25 -3.21 -1.62
C SER A 21 0.74 -2.36 -0.46
N ILE A 22 0.88 -1.04 -0.60
CA ILE A 22 0.20 -0.08 0.26
C ILE A 22 -0.64 0.82 -0.63
N GLN A 23 -1.93 0.91 -0.31
CA GLN A 23 -2.88 1.72 -1.04
C GLN A 23 -3.33 2.91 -0.19
N LEU A 24 -3.42 4.07 -0.82
CA LEU A 24 -4.09 5.23 -0.27
C LEU A 24 -5.55 5.23 -0.71
N LEU A 25 -6.44 5.03 0.26
CA LEU A 25 -7.88 5.13 0.08
C LEU A 25 -8.34 6.56 0.39
N SER A 26 -9.08 7.15 -0.54
CA SER A 26 -9.75 8.44 -0.36
C SER A 26 -11.28 8.24 -0.37
N PHE A 27 -11.99 8.98 0.49
CA PHE A 27 -13.44 8.90 0.62
C PHE A 27 -14.06 10.26 0.25
N ASP A 28 -15.33 10.26 -0.16
CA ASP A 28 -16.05 11.50 -0.52
C ASP A 28 -16.14 12.50 0.65
N SER A 29 -16.02 12.02 1.89
CA SER A 29 -15.92 12.87 3.09
C SER A 29 -14.58 13.61 3.23
N GLY A 30 -13.62 13.37 2.33
CA GLY A 30 -12.25 13.87 2.44
C GLY A 30 -11.36 13.07 3.39
N ALA A 31 -11.91 12.05 4.08
CA ALA A 31 -11.12 11.14 4.89
C ALA A 31 -10.11 10.36 4.03
N LYS A 32 -8.98 9.98 4.64
CA LYS A 32 -7.93 9.18 4.02
C LYS A 32 -7.58 7.98 4.90
N SER A 33 -7.26 6.86 4.28
CA SER A 33 -6.81 5.67 4.99
C SER A 33 -5.71 4.96 4.22
N LEU A 34 -4.80 4.32 4.93
CA LEU A 34 -3.77 3.45 4.36
C LEU A 34 -4.25 2.00 4.48
N ARG A 35 -4.28 1.29 3.36
CA ARG A 35 -4.55 -0.15 3.32
C ARG A 35 -3.26 -0.90 3.02
N PHE A 36 -2.86 -1.75 3.96
CA PHE A 36 -1.74 -2.68 3.81
C PHE A 36 -2.28 -4.00 3.27
N CYS A 37 -1.84 -4.40 2.09
CA CYS A 37 -2.35 -5.59 1.41
C CYS A 37 -1.26 -6.20 0.52
N HIS A 38 -1.57 -7.31 -0.12
CA HIS A 38 -0.70 -7.86 -1.15
C HIS A 38 -1.53 -8.38 -2.32
N TYR A 39 -0.85 -8.57 -3.45
CA TYR A 39 -1.39 -9.32 -4.56
C TYR A 39 -0.63 -10.65 -4.70
N HIS A 40 -1.34 -11.66 -5.15
CA HIS A 40 -0.76 -12.93 -5.59
C HIS A 40 -1.32 -13.20 -6.98
N ASP A 41 -0.45 -13.34 -7.98
CA ASP A 41 -0.81 -13.46 -9.39
C ASP A 41 -1.82 -12.39 -9.87
N GLY A 42 -1.61 -11.14 -9.45
CA GLY A 42 -2.48 -10.02 -9.78
C GLY A 42 -3.85 -10.01 -9.06
N VAL A 43 -4.13 -11.00 -8.20
CA VAL A 43 -5.36 -11.08 -7.41
C VAL A 43 -5.12 -10.44 -6.04
N PHE A 44 -6.00 -9.50 -5.67
CA PHE A 44 -5.96 -8.85 -4.36
C PHE A 44 -6.19 -9.86 -3.24
N GLN A 45 -5.33 -9.81 -2.22
CA GLN A 45 -5.45 -10.62 -1.02
C GLN A 45 -5.64 -9.69 0.20
N GLY A 46 -6.76 -9.89 0.91
CA GLY A 46 -7.10 -9.14 2.12
C GLY A 46 -6.42 -9.66 3.41
N GLY A 47 -5.53 -10.64 3.29
CA GLY A 47 -4.77 -11.20 4.41
C GLY A 47 -3.68 -10.25 4.92
N PRO A 48 -2.94 -10.66 5.96
CA PRO A 48 -1.86 -9.85 6.50
C PRO A 48 -0.82 -9.53 5.43
N LEU A 49 -0.34 -8.28 5.42
CA LEU A 49 0.81 -7.91 4.61
C LEU A 49 2.08 -8.37 5.34
N ILE A 50 2.75 -9.37 4.77
CA ILE A 50 4.05 -9.85 5.25
C ILE A 50 5.13 -9.37 4.29
N VAL A 51 6.17 -8.72 4.82
CA VAL A 51 7.32 -8.24 4.04
C VAL A 51 8.60 -8.69 4.72
N SER A 52 9.47 -9.38 3.99
CA SER A 52 10.80 -9.74 4.49
C SER A 52 11.72 -8.52 4.47
N ASP A 53 12.75 -8.53 5.34
CA ASP A 53 13.74 -7.46 5.44
C ASP A 53 14.37 -7.10 4.08
N SER A 54 14.74 -8.13 3.30
CA SER A 54 15.29 -8.01 1.95
C SER A 54 14.42 -7.22 0.97
N HIS A 55 13.10 -7.16 1.19
CA HIS A 55 12.16 -6.48 0.31
C HIS A 55 11.74 -5.08 0.83
N LEU A 56 12.12 -4.70 2.05
CA LEU A 56 11.76 -3.41 2.63
C LEU A 56 12.27 -2.23 1.80
N ALA A 57 13.51 -2.32 1.29
CA ALA A 57 14.09 -1.28 0.45
C ALA A 57 13.30 -1.07 -0.86
N GLY A 58 12.80 -2.16 -1.44
CA GLY A 58 11.93 -2.15 -2.62
C GLY A 58 10.64 -1.41 -2.33
N LEU A 59 9.87 -1.85 -1.33
CA LEU A 59 8.61 -1.21 -0.96
C LEU A 59 8.79 0.26 -0.57
N ARG A 60 9.86 0.59 0.17
CA ARG A 60 10.17 1.97 0.54
C ARG A 60 10.40 2.87 -0.67
N ARG A 61 11.08 2.38 -1.70
CA ARG A 61 11.29 3.13 -2.96
C ARG A 61 9.96 3.41 -3.65
N GLU A 62 9.06 2.43 -3.70
CA GLU A 62 7.75 2.57 -4.34
C GLU A 62 6.82 3.52 -3.56
N ILE A 63 6.88 3.47 -2.23
CA ILE A 63 6.21 4.45 -1.35
C ILE A 63 6.64 5.88 -1.71
N ARG A 64 7.95 6.14 -1.87
CA ARG A 64 8.48 7.49 -2.13
C ARG A 64 8.02 8.09 -3.46
N LYS A 65 7.64 7.27 -4.44
CA LYS A 65 7.10 7.72 -5.73
C LYS A 65 5.67 8.28 -5.60
N ASN A 66 4.97 7.91 -4.54
CA ASN A 66 3.59 8.28 -4.26
C ASN A 66 3.56 9.40 -3.20
N LYS A 67 3.37 10.66 -3.63
CA LYS A 67 3.62 11.85 -2.78
C LYS A 67 2.74 11.86 -1.53
N THR A 68 1.43 11.64 -1.67
CA THR A 68 0.48 11.72 -0.56
C THR A 68 0.62 10.52 0.36
N LEU A 69 0.79 9.33 -0.23
CA LEU A 69 1.03 8.09 0.50
C LEU A 69 2.32 8.19 1.30
N HIS A 70 3.41 8.68 0.71
CA HIS A 70 4.69 8.89 1.39
C HIS A 70 4.55 9.87 2.56
N ALA A 71 3.81 10.97 2.38
CA ALA A 71 3.57 11.94 3.45
C ALA A 71 2.80 11.34 4.64
N LEU A 72 1.83 10.45 4.38
CA LEU A 72 1.09 9.74 5.43
C LEU A 72 1.95 8.65 6.10
N MET A 73 2.73 7.91 5.32
CA MET A 73 3.67 6.91 5.87
C MET A 73 4.68 7.55 6.83
N LYS A 74 5.18 8.76 6.52
CA LYS A 74 6.05 9.55 7.41
C LYS A 74 5.39 10.02 8.72
N LYS A 75 4.06 9.92 8.83
CA LYS A 75 3.36 10.21 10.10
C LYS A 75 3.24 8.97 10.97
N LEU A 76 3.29 7.79 10.36
CA LEU A 76 3.22 6.51 11.06
C LEU A 76 4.56 6.12 11.68
N ILE A 77 5.67 6.48 11.02
CA ILE A 77 7.06 6.17 11.42
C ILE A 77 7.97 7.38 11.32
#